data_AF-A0A317C6T9-F1
#
_entry.id   AF-A0A317C6T9-F1
#
_cell.length_a   1.000
_cell.length_b   1.000
_cell.length_c   1.000
_cell.angle_alpha   90.00
_cell.angle_beta   90.00
_cell.angle_gamma   90.00
#
_symmetry.space_group_name_H-M   'P 1'
#
loop_
_entity.id
_entity.type
_entity.pdbx_description
1 polymer ?
#
loop_
_entity_poly.entity_id
_entity_poly.type
_entity_poly.pdbx_seq_one_letter_code
_entity_poly.pdbx_strand_id
1 'polypeptide(L)'
;MPENFLAISALQHYAYCPRQFALIHVEQAWAENRFTAEGRILHERVDSNEAEQRKDIRYERSVLVKSEQYRIQGKMDLLEVHGRENKRYFPVEYKRGKPKTDDWDRLQLCAQALCIEEMRDTRVEEGAIWYWEARKRESVIIDDALRRETIDAISQASDIRERAITPPPTSQKKRCQGCSLYHLCEPNLFSKDWSANYIESIGE
;
A
#
# COMPACT_ATOMS: atom_id res chain seq x y z
N MET A 1 0.86 -11.54 -23.76
CA MET A 1 1.45 -11.67 -22.41
C MET A 1 0.49 -11.00 -21.44
N PRO A 2 0.17 -11.57 -20.27
CA PRO A 2 -0.66 -10.87 -19.32
C PRO A 2 0.06 -9.56 -18.96
N GLU A 3 -0.68 -8.48 -19.03
CA GLU A 3 -0.24 -7.14 -18.71
C GLU A 3 0.37 -7.11 -17.28
N ASN A 4 1.70 -7.02 -17.17
CA ASN A 4 2.43 -7.11 -15.90
C ASN A 4 2.29 -5.82 -15.06
N PHE A 5 1.11 -5.58 -14.49
CA PHE A 5 0.85 -4.46 -13.58
C PHE A 5 1.03 -4.86 -12.13
N LEU A 6 1.65 -3.99 -11.33
CA LEU A 6 1.70 -4.14 -9.89
C LEU A 6 0.37 -3.66 -9.28
N ALA A 7 -0.19 -4.43 -8.36
CA ALA A 7 -1.36 -3.98 -7.62
C ALA A 7 -0.99 -2.80 -6.70
N ILE A 8 -1.76 -1.71 -6.72
CA ILE A 8 -1.51 -0.54 -5.86
C ILE A 8 -1.47 -0.92 -4.37
N SER A 9 -2.35 -1.81 -3.94
CA SER A 9 -2.37 -2.33 -2.55
C SER A 9 -1.08 -3.06 -2.16
N ALA A 10 -0.29 -3.55 -3.13
CA ALA A 10 0.97 -4.20 -2.87
C ALA A 10 2.05 -3.24 -2.35
N LEU A 11 1.96 -1.95 -2.70
CA LEU A 11 2.92 -0.93 -2.23
C LEU A 11 2.89 -0.77 -0.71
N GLN A 12 1.71 -0.92 -0.08
CA GLN A 12 1.60 -0.91 1.38
C GLN A 12 2.40 -2.06 2.02
N HIS A 13 2.39 -3.25 1.41
CA HIS A 13 3.17 -4.40 1.89
C HIS A 13 4.66 -4.18 1.70
N TYR A 14 5.06 -3.60 0.56
CA TYR A 14 6.46 -3.27 0.29
C TYR A 14 6.99 -2.25 1.29
N ALA A 15 6.26 -1.17 1.51
CA ALA A 15 6.61 -0.11 2.45
C ALA A 15 6.67 -0.60 3.91
N TYR A 16 5.79 -1.55 4.28
CA TYR A 16 5.85 -2.24 5.56
C TYR A 16 7.17 -3.02 5.71
N CYS A 17 7.43 -3.92 4.75
CA CYS A 17 8.62 -4.77 4.70
C CYS A 17 8.75 -5.40 3.31
N PRO A 18 9.88 -5.23 2.59
CA PRO A 18 10.11 -5.87 1.29
C PRO A 18 9.97 -7.40 1.32
N ARG A 19 10.33 -8.05 2.43
CA ARG A 19 10.09 -9.49 2.63
C ARG A 19 8.61 -9.83 2.75
N GLN A 20 7.81 -9.01 3.43
CA GLN A 20 6.36 -9.22 3.50
C GLN A 20 5.74 -9.11 2.11
N PHE A 21 6.18 -8.13 1.32
CA PHE A 21 5.77 -8.01 -0.08
C PHE A 21 6.10 -9.28 -0.88
N ALA A 22 7.35 -9.76 -0.82
CA ALA A 22 7.77 -10.94 -1.55
C ALA A 22 6.98 -12.20 -1.12
N LEU A 23 6.82 -12.41 0.18
CA LEU A 23 6.01 -13.52 0.69
C LEU A 23 4.58 -13.49 0.14
N ILE A 24 3.92 -12.32 0.11
CA ILE A 24 2.53 -12.21 -0.36
C ILE A 24 2.43 -12.29 -1.88
N HIS A 25 3.25 -11.53 -2.61
CA HIS A 25 3.04 -11.25 -4.03
C HIS A 25 3.93 -12.08 -4.96
N VAL A 26 5.02 -12.64 -4.46
CA VAL A 26 5.94 -13.51 -5.22
C VAL A 26 5.70 -14.97 -4.83
N GLU A 27 5.83 -15.29 -3.55
CA GLU A 27 5.73 -16.66 -3.07
C GLU A 27 4.29 -17.14 -2.89
N GLN A 28 3.31 -16.24 -3.02
CA GLN A 28 1.89 -16.54 -2.78
C GLN A 28 1.70 -17.24 -1.44
N ALA A 29 2.42 -16.74 -0.43
CA ALA A 29 2.36 -17.26 0.92
C ALA A 29 1.15 -16.63 1.62
N TRP A 30 0.02 -17.31 1.49
CA TRP A 30 -1.25 -16.91 2.08
C TRP A 30 -1.39 -17.50 3.47
N ALA A 31 -1.22 -16.66 4.50
CA ALA A 31 -1.93 -16.89 5.73
C ALA A 31 -3.37 -16.40 5.50
N GLU A 32 -4.28 -17.29 5.10
CA GLU A 32 -5.71 -17.03 5.28
C GLU A 32 -5.92 -16.73 6.76
N ASN A 33 -6.09 -15.46 7.14
CA ASN A 33 -6.68 -15.05 8.42
C ASN A 33 -6.78 -13.51 8.48
N ARG A 34 -8.03 -13.02 8.56
CA ARG A 34 -8.43 -11.69 9.04
C ARG A 34 -8.28 -10.47 8.09
N PHE A 35 -7.17 -10.22 7.40
CA PHE A 35 -7.01 -8.94 6.65
C PHE A 35 -7.92 -8.80 5.41
N THR A 36 -8.08 -9.86 4.62
CA THR A 36 -8.97 -9.88 3.45
C THR A 36 -10.45 -9.83 3.84
N ALA A 37 -10.83 -10.50 4.93
CA ALA A 37 -12.20 -10.48 5.44
C ALA A 37 -12.55 -9.11 6.06
N GLU A 38 -11.64 -8.52 6.84
CA GLU A 38 -11.87 -7.23 7.50
C GLU A 38 -11.81 -6.04 6.54
N GLY A 39 -10.93 -6.09 5.53
CA GLY A 39 -10.92 -5.13 4.42
C GLY A 39 -12.17 -5.25 3.57
N ARG A 40 -12.53 -6.48 3.15
CA ARG A 40 -13.70 -6.73 2.30
C ARG A 40 -15.01 -6.23 2.92
N ILE A 41 -15.25 -6.39 4.22
CA ILE A 41 -16.49 -5.89 4.87
C ILE A 41 -16.55 -4.36 4.87
N LEU A 42 -15.42 -3.67 5.07
CA LEU A 42 -15.38 -2.21 5.02
C LEU A 42 -15.59 -1.72 3.59
N HIS A 43 -14.88 -2.31 2.62
CA HIS A 43 -15.03 -1.99 1.20
C HIS A 43 -16.44 -2.32 0.71
N GLU A 44 -17.06 -3.44 1.09
CA GLU A 44 -18.44 -3.78 0.72
C GLU A 44 -19.44 -2.72 1.19
N ARG A 45 -19.27 -2.13 2.38
CA ARG A 45 -20.12 -1.02 2.86
C ARG A 45 -19.85 0.31 2.16
N VAL A 46 -18.60 0.55 1.76
CA VAL A 46 -18.22 1.71 0.95
C VAL A 46 -18.76 1.56 -0.47
N ASP A 47 -18.75 0.33 -1.01
CA ASP A 47 -19.14 -0.06 -2.36
C ASP A 47 -20.66 -0.19 -2.51
N SER A 48 -21.40 -0.50 -1.43
CA SER A 48 -22.86 -0.66 -1.46
C SER A 48 -23.65 0.65 -1.63
N ASN A 49 -22.97 1.80 -1.68
CA ASN A 49 -23.61 3.09 -1.88
C ASN A 49 -23.45 3.54 -3.33
N GLU A 50 -24.55 3.93 -3.97
CA GLU A 50 -24.54 4.49 -5.33
C GLU A 50 -23.70 5.76 -5.41
N ALA A 51 -23.24 6.11 -6.62
CA ALA A 51 -22.57 7.38 -6.87
C ALA A 51 -23.49 8.52 -6.42
N GLU A 52 -23.02 9.31 -5.47
CA GLU A 52 -23.80 10.37 -4.86
C GLU A 52 -23.25 11.73 -5.30
N GLN A 53 -24.14 12.68 -5.57
CA GLN A 53 -23.76 14.08 -5.72
C GLN A 53 -24.32 14.87 -4.56
N ARG A 54 -23.44 15.45 -3.72
CA ARG A 54 -23.85 16.38 -2.67
C ARG A 54 -23.24 17.74 -2.96
N LYS A 55 -24.10 18.75 -3.10
CA LYS A 55 -23.70 20.12 -3.46
C LYS A 55 -22.90 20.10 -4.77
N ASP A 56 -21.62 20.50 -4.72
CA ASP A 56 -20.72 20.59 -5.87
C ASP A 56 -19.61 19.53 -5.85
N ILE A 57 -19.82 18.44 -5.08
CA ILE A 57 -18.90 17.31 -5.01
C ILE A 57 -19.64 16.07 -5.52
N ARG A 58 -19.03 15.42 -6.51
CA ARG A 58 -19.45 14.10 -6.98
C ARG A 58 -18.56 13.04 -6.34
N TYR A 59 -19.20 12.04 -5.75
CA TYR A 59 -18.53 10.92 -5.07
C TYR A 59 -18.57 9.70 -5.97
N GLU A 60 -17.41 9.30 -6.50
CA GLU A 60 -17.26 8.07 -7.27
C GLU A 60 -16.63 7.00 -6.38
N ARG A 61 -17.30 5.86 -6.24
CA ARG A 61 -16.84 4.75 -5.39
C ARG A 61 -16.30 3.64 -6.25
N SER A 62 -15.46 2.77 -5.67
CA SER A 62 -14.98 1.58 -6.38
C SER A 62 -14.22 1.89 -7.69
N VAL A 63 -13.56 3.05 -7.79
CA VAL A 63 -12.99 3.52 -9.05
C VAL A 63 -11.77 2.67 -9.42
N LEU A 64 -11.78 2.08 -10.60
CA LEU A 64 -10.63 1.38 -11.16
C LEU A 64 -9.65 2.41 -11.72
N VAL A 65 -8.40 2.30 -11.32
CA VAL A 65 -7.32 3.17 -11.78
C VAL A 65 -6.12 2.37 -12.27
N LYS A 66 -5.46 2.91 -13.29
CA LYS A 66 -4.34 2.28 -13.97
C LYS A 66 -3.36 3.36 -14.44
N SER A 67 -2.08 3.07 -14.35
CA SER A 67 -1.00 3.85 -14.93
C SER A 67 -0.13 2.95 -15.79
N GLU A 68 -0.10 3.23 -17.10
CA GLU A 68 0.80 2.55 -18.04
C GLU A 68 2.24 2.97 -17.77
N GLN A 69 2.46 4.25 -17.46
CA GLN A 69 3.77 4.82 -17.19
C GLN A 69 4.48 4.10 -16.03
N TYR A 70 3.77 3.92 -14.91
CA TYR A 70 4.33 3.31 -13.70
C TYR A 70 4.01 1.82 -13.58
N ARG A 71 3.28 1.25 -14.56
CA ARG A 71 2.88 -0.16 -14.58
C ARG A 71 2.17 -0.61 -13.30
N ILE A 72 1.28 0.24 -12.77
CA ILE A 72 0.47 -0.05 -11.59
C ILE A 72 -1.03 0.01 -11.89
N GLN A 73 -1.82 -0.78 -11.17
CA GLN A 73 -3.28 -0.74 -11.25
C GLN A 73 -3.94 -1.09 -9.92
N GLY A 74 -5.16 -0.65 -9.72
CA GLY A 74 -5.91 -1.01 -8.53
C GLY A 74 -7.32 -0.45 -8.51
N LYS A 75 -8.00 -0.72 -7.41
CA LYS A 75 -9.31 -0.17 -7.09
C LYS A 75 -9.12 0.81 -5.94
N MET A 76 -9.61 2.03 -6.09
CA MET A 76 -9.70 2.98 -4.98
C MET A 76 -11.09 2.95 -4.37
N ASP A 77 -11.17 3.34 -3.10
CA ASP A 77 -12.40 3.33 -2.34
C ASP A 77 -13.35 4.44 -2.74
N LEU A 78 -12.82 5.67 -2.77
CA LEU A 78 -13.60 6.86 -3.05
C LEU A 78 -12.75 7.91 -3.77
N LEU A 79 -13.35 8.52 -4.78
CA LEU A 79 -12.86 9.70 -5.47
C LEU A 79 -13.86 10.83 -5.29
N GLU A 80 -13.43 11.90 -4.62
CA GLU A 80 -14.18 13.15 -4.57
C GLU A 80 -13.79 13.98 -5.81
N VAL A 81 -14.77 14.26 -6.67
CA VAL A 81 -14.60 15.13 -7.84
C VAL A 81 -15.27 16.47 -7.52
N HIS A 82 -14.45 17.49 -7.32
CA HIS A 82 -14.91 18.84 -6.98
C HIS A 82 -15.03 19.69 -8.22
N GLY A 83 -16.10 20.50 -8.31
CA GLY A 83 -16.32 21.43 -9.41
C GLY A 83 -16.84 20.74 -10.68
N ARG A 84 -17.54 21.52 -11.51
CA ARG A 84 -18.18 21.02 -12.74
C ARG A 84 -17.30 21.14 -13.99
N GLU A 85 -16.63 22.27 -14.16
CA GLU A 85 -15.80 22.57 -15.34
C GLU A 85 -14.31 22.33 -15.05
N ASN A 86 -13.77 22.99 -14.02
CA ASN A 86 -12.39 22.77 -13.54
C ASN A 86 -12.36 21.68 -12.47
N LYS A 87 -12.52 20.43 -12.90
CA LYS A 87 -12.57 19.28 -12.00
C LYS A 87 -11.28 19.14 -11.22
N ARG A 88 -11.38 19.16 -9.89
CA ARG A 88 -10.30 18.79 -8.98
C ARG A 88 -10.59 17.40 -8.43
N TYR A 89 -9.64 16.49 -8.64
CA TYR A 89 -9.75 15.10 -8.20
C TYR A 89 -9.07 14.93 -6.84
N PHE A 90 -9.80 14.37 -5.88
CA PHE A 90 -9.35 14.20 -4.51
C PHE A 90 -9.57 12.74 -4.09
N PRO A 91 -8.52 11.89 -4.14
CA PRO A 91 -8.64 10.50 -3.75
C PRO A 91 -8.80 10.37 -2.23
N VAL A 92 -9.62 9.41 -1.80
CA VAL A 92 -9.88 9.10 -0.39
C VAL A 92 -9.74 7.60 -0.16
N GLU A 93 -8.71 7.21 0.60
CA GLU A 93 -8.44 5.82 0.98
C GLU A 93 -9.08 5.52 2.34
N TYR A 94 -9.87 4.44 2.44
CA TYR A 94 -10.49 4.04 3.70
C TYR A 94 -9.64 2.98 4.40
N LYS A 95 -9.30 3.24 5.66
CA LYS A 95 -8.59 2.29 6.52
C LYS A 95 -9.44 1.97 7.74
N ARG A 96 -9.54 0.69 8.10
CA ARG A 96 -10.30 0.28 9.29
C ARG A 96 -9.65 0.76 10.58
N GLY A 97 -8.34 0.55 10.71
CA GLY A 97 -7.60 0.75 11.96
C GLY A 97 -7.41 2.21 12.38
N LYS A 98 -6.70 2.39 13.50
CA LYS A 98 -6.26 3.71 13.96
C LYS A 98 -5.18 4.30 13.03
N PRO A 99 -5.01 5.63 13.04
CA PRO A 99 -3.90 6.29 12.35
C PRO A 99 -2.58 5.61 12.69
N LYS A 100 -1.85 5.19 11.66
CA LYS A 100 -0.51 4.62 11.81
C LYS A 100 0.50 5.77 11.85
N THR A 101 1.58 5.58 12.59
CA THR A 101 2.64 6.58 12.68
C THR A 101 3.50 6.60 11.41
N ASP A 102 3.61 5.45 10.74
CA ASP A 102 4.41 5.30 9.52
C ASP A 102 3.64 5.61 8.22
N ASP A 103 4.35 6.11 7.21
CA ASP A 103 3.83 6.67 5.94
C ASP A 103 3.24 5.67 4.92
N TRP A 104 3.11 4.38 5.23
CA TRP A 104 2.85 3.36 4.20
C TRP A 104 1.51 3.54 3.48
N ASP A 105 0.50 4.00 4.22
CA ASP A 105 -0.83 4.28 3.65
C ASP A 105 -0.77 5.49 2.70
N ARG A 106 0.17 6.43 2.91
CA ARG A 106 0.38 7.61 2.05
C ARG A 106 0.98 7.24 0.69
N LEU A 107 1.88 6.26 0.64
CA LEU A 107 2.43 5.74 -0.63
C LEU A 107 1.34 5.11 -1.50
N GLN A 108 0.42 4.36 -0.89
CA GLN A 108 -0.71 3.79 -1.60
C GLN A 108 -1.62 4.88 -2.18
N LEU A 109 -1.94 5.91 -1.37
CA LEU A 109 -2.74 7.05 -1.81
C LEU A 109 -2.05 7.86 -2.93
N CYS A 110 -0.75 8.09 -2.81
CA CYS A 110 0.03 8.77 -3.84
C CYS A 110 0.05 7.96 -5.15
N ALA A 111 0.13 6.62 -5.09
CA ALA A 111 0.06 5.79 -6.27
C ALA A 111 -1.31 5.88 -6.98
N GLN A 112 -2.41 5.98 -6.21
CA GLN A 112 -3.73 6.27 -6.78
C GLN A 112 -3.77 7.65 -7.45
N ALA A 113 -3.17 8.67 -6.81
CA ALA A 113 -3.06 10.01 -7.37
C ALA A 113 -2.32 9.99 -8.71
N LEU A 114 -1.15 9.33 -8.79
CA LEU A 114 -0.38 9.19 -10.03
C LEU A 114 -1.20 8.54 -11.16
N CYS A 115 -2.00 7.52 -10.86
CA CYS A 115 -2.90 6.93 -11.86
C CYS A 115 -3.99 7.90 -12.31
N ILE A 116 -4.60 8.66 -11.39
CA ILE A 116 -5.61 9.67 -11.76
C ILE A 116 -4.99 10.72 -12.69
N GLU A 117 -3.80 11.19 -12.36
CA GLU A 117 -3.08 12.19 -13.14
C GLU A 117 -2.87 11.74 -14.59
N GLU A 118 -2.39 10.52 -14.78
CA GLU A 118 -2.21 9.94 -16.12
C GLU A 118 -3.55 9.72 -16.85
N MET A 119 -4.56 9.21 -16.16
CA MET A 119 -5.87 8.89 -16.77
C MET A 119 -6.70 10.13 -17.12
N ARG A 120 -6.47 11.25 -16.44
CA ARG A 120 -7.29 12.47 -16.55
C ARG A 120 -6.52 13.68 -17.06
N ASP A 121 -5.24 13.51 -17.38
CA ASP A 121 -4.33 14.59 -17.80
C ASP A 121 -4.43 15.79 -16.85
N THR A 122 -4.19 15.53 -15.56
CA THR A 122 -4.39 16.50 -14.48
C THR A 122 -3.32 16.35 -13.40
N ARG A 123 -3.33 17.25 -12.40
CA ARG A 123 -2.49 17.15 -11.21
C ARG A 123 -3.36 17.01 -9.96
N VAL A 124 -3.01 16.05 -9.11
CA VAL A 124 -3.65 15.77 -7.83
C VAL A 124 -2.73 16.27 -6.73
N GLU A 125 -3.06 17.41 -6.14
CA GLU A 125 -2.22 18.06 -5.11
C GLU A 125 -2.44 17.50 -3.71
N GLU A 126 -3.62 16.92 -3.45
CA GLU A 126 -4.03 16.46 -2.13
C GLU A 126 -4.99 15.28 -2.22
N GLY A 127 -4.98 14.46 -1.17
CA GLY A 127 -5.95 13.40 -0.93
C GLY A 127 -6.21 13.25 0.57
N ALA A 128 -6.94 12.21 0.96
CA ALA A 128 -7.12 11.89 2.37
C ALA A 128 -7.12 10.40 2.68
N ILE A 129 -6.79 10.08 3.92
CA ILE A 129 -7.00 8.78 4.51
C ILE A 129 -8.12 8.90 5.55
N TRP A 130 -9.14 8.06 5.44
CA TRP A 130 -10.23 7.97 6.40
C TRP A 130 -10.06 6.76 7.32
N TYR A 131 -9.71 7.00 8.58
CA TYR A 131 -9.59 5.98 9.61
C TYR A 131 -10.94 5.72 10.29
N TRP A 132 -11.56 4.58 9.96
CA TRP A 132 -12.92 4.23 10.37
C TRP A 132 -13.08 4.07 11.89
N GLU A 133 -12.20 3.30 12.55
CA GLU A 133 -12.26 3.09 14.00
C GLU A 133 -12.09 4.39 14.80
N ALA A 134 -11.23 5.28 14.31
CA ALA A 134 -10.99 6.58 14.94
C ALA A 134 -11.98 7.67 14.48
N ARG A 135 -12.80 7.40 13.45
CA ARG A 135 -13.62 8.39 12.73
C ARG A 135 -12.83 9.66 12.37
N LYS A 136 -11.58 9.47 11.94
CA LYS A 136 -10.64 10.57 11.68
C LYS A 136 -10.30 10.62 10.19
N ARG A 137 -10.49 11.80 9.58
CA ARG A 137 -9.96 12.13 8.26
C ARG A 137 -8.59 12.77 8.44
N GLU A 138 -7.63 12.28 7.68
CA GLU A 138 -6.30 12.84 7.62
C GLU A 138 -6.03 13.30 6.20
N SER A 139 -5.77 14.60 6.02
CA SER A 139 -5.37 15.15 4.73
C SER A 139 -3.90 14.83 4.45
N VAL A 140 -3.61 14.45 3.22
CA VAL A 140 -2.27 14.12 2.74
C VAL A 140 -1.96 15.00 1.54
N ILE A 141 -0.88 15.78 1.64
CA ILE A 141 -0.36 16.57 0.52
C ILE A 141 0.45 15.61 -0.36
N ILE A 142 0.20 15.63 -1.67
CA ILE A 142 0.91 14.80 -2.65
C ILE A 142 2.07 15.61 -3.25
N ASP A 143 3.05 15.91 -2.41
CA ASP A 143 4.23 16.68 -2.78
C ASP A 143 5.26 15.86 -3.57
N ASP A 144 6.30 16.53 -4.06
CA ASP A 144 7.36 15.89 -4.85
C ASP A 144 8.19 14.88 -4.04
N ALA A 145 8.24 15.01 -2.70
CA ALA A 145 8.95 14.05 -1.86
C ALA A 145 8.19 12.72 -1.79
N LEU A 146 6.90 12.77 -1.49
CA LEU A 146 6.02 11.60 -1.46
C LEU A 146 5.94 10.92 -2.83
N ARG A 147 5.93 11.71 -3.91
CA ARG A 147 5.96 11.19 -5.29
C ARG A 147 7.23 10.40 -5.58
N ARG A 148 8.40 10.97 -5.25
CA ARG A 148 9.68 10.28 -5.44
C ARG A 148 9.73 8.98 -4.65
N GLU A 149 9.33 9.02 -3.38
CA GLU A 149 9.28 7.82 -2.53
C GLU A 149 8.33 6.76 -3.10
N THR A 150 7.17 7.17 -3.60
CA THR A 150 6.19 6.26 -4.21
C THR A 150 6.71 5.63 -5.49
N ILE A 151 7.33 6.41 -6.37
CA ILE A 151 7.91 5.92 -7.64
C ILE A 151 9.07 4.95 -7.36
N ASP A 152 9.93 5.29 -6.40
CA ASP A 152 11.02 4.41 -5.97
C ASP A 152 10.48 3.09 -5.37
N ALA A 153 9.45 3.17 -4.52
CA ALA A 153 8.78 1.99 -3.98
C ALA A 153 8.16 1.10 -5.08
N ILE A 154 7.54 1.69 -6.10
CA ILE A 154 7.01 0.97 -7.27
C ILE A 154 8.13 0.25 -8.01
N SER A 155 9.25 0.93 -8.25
CA SER A 155 10.41 0.38 -8.95
C SER A 155 11.01 -0.81 -8.18
N GLN A 156 11.29 -0.64 -6.89
CA GLN A 156 11.89 -1.68 -6.06
C GLN A 156 10.94 -2.88 -5.85
N ALA A 157 9.65 -2.65 -5.65
CA ALA A 157 8.65 -3.72 -5.56
C ALA A 157 8.55 -4.51 -6.88
N SER A 158 8.64 -3.82 -8.01
CA SER A 158 8.64 -4.47 -9.33
C SER A 158 9.89 -5.31 -9.54
N ASP A 159 11.07 -4.81 -9.17
CA ASP A 159 12.34 -5.55 -9.27
C ASP A 159 12.35 -6.82 -8.41
N ILE A 160 11.83 -6.75 -7.17
CA ILE A 160 11.65 -7.95 -6.31
C ILE A 160 10.73 -8.98 -6.99
N ARG A 161 9.63 -8.52 -7.58
CA ARG A 161 8.66 -9.39 -8.26
C ARG A 161 9.27 -10.05 -9.50
N GLU A 162 10.03 -9.30 -10.28
CA GLU A 162 10.64 -9.79 -11.52
C GLU A 162 11.80 -10.75 -11.26
N ARG A 163 12.63 -10.47 -10.25
CA ARG A 163 13.73 -11.37 -9.86
C ARG A 163 13.25 -12.61 -9.12
N ALA A 164 12.06 -12.55 -8.53
CA ALA A 164 11.52 -13.56 -7.63
C ALA A 164 12.48 -13.92 -6.48
N ILE A 165 13.25 -12.93 -6.00
CA ILE A 165 14.19 -13.09 -4.87
C ILE A 165 13.56 -12.45 -3.63
N THR A 166 13.34 -13.27 -2.60
CA THR A 166 12.76 -12.82 -1.33
C THR A 166 13.81 -12.15 -0.46
N PRO A 167 13.65 -10.85 -0.12
CA PRO A 167 14.61 -10.16 0.74
C PRO A 167 14.68 -10.75 2.16
N PRO A 168 15.77 -10.52 2.90
CA PRO A 168 15.83 -10.86 4.32
C PRO A 168 14.81 -10.04 5.14
N PRO A 169 14.43 -10.50 6.34
CA PRO A 169 13.56 -9.74 7.21
C PRO A 169 14.13 -8.35 7.54
N THR A 170 13.25 -7.37 7.76
CA THR A 170 13.66 -6.06 8.28
C THR A 170 14.36 -6.18 9.63
N SER A 171 15.34 -5.30 9.88
CA SER A 171 15.99 -5.17 11.18
C SER A 171 15.06 -4.60 12.27
N GLN A 172 13.93 -3.99 11.87
CA GLN A 172 12.95 -3.40 12.79
C GLN A 172 12.09 -4.47 13.46
N LYS A 173 12.60 -5.06 14.55
CA LYS A 173 11.93 -6.16 15.29
C LYS A 173 10.49 -5.83 15.73
N LYS A 174 10.19 -4.58 16.09
CA LYS A 174 8.82 -4.14 16.44
C LYS A 174 7.84 -4.29 15.26
N ARG A 175 8.29 -3.98 14.03
CA ARG A 175 7.49 -4.23 12.82
C ARG A 175 7.27 -5.73 12.66
N CYS A 176 8.32 -6.54 12.75
CA CYS A 176 8.17 -8.00 12.67
C CYS A 176 7.12 -8.56 13.64
N GLN A 177 7.12 -8.13 14.91
CA GLN A 177 6.16 -8.59 15.92
C GLN A 177 4.70 -8.26 15.59
N GLY A 178 4.46 -7.13 14.90
CA GLY A 178 3.13 -6.74 14.43
C GLY A 178 2.76 -7.28 13.05
N CYS A 179 3.62 -8.08 12.43
CA CYS A 179 3.43 -8.59 11.07
C CYS A 179 2.50 -9.80 11.07
N SER A 180 1.49 -9.78 10.20
CA SER A 180 0.57 -10.90 9.99
C SER A 180 1.25 -12.20 9.55
N LEU A 181 2.42 -12.06 8.91
CA LEU A 181 3.21 -13.19 8.42
C LEU A 181 4.35 -13.57 9.37
N TYR A 182 4.36 -13.12 10.62
CA TYR A 182 5.46 -13.37 11.55
C TYR A 182 5.82 -14.87 11.67
N HIS A 183 4.80 -15.73 11.86
CA HIS A 183 5.00 -17.17 12.01
C HIS A 183 5.45 -17.88 10.73
N LEU A 184 5.09 -17.35 9.58
CA LEU A 184 5.54 -17.87 8.29
C LEU A 184 6.95 -17.37 7.94
N CYS A 185 7.24 -16.12 8.29
CA CYS A 185 8.50 -15.44 7.99
C CYS A 185 9.64 -15.90 8.91
N GLU A 186 9.32 -16.30 10.15
CA GLU A 186 10.25 -16.70 11.21
C GLU A 186 11.52 -15.82 11.30
N PRO A 187 11.37 -14.49 11.52
CA PRO A 187 12.47 -13.53 11.37
C PRO A 187 13.59 -13.68 12.41
N ASN A 188 13.44 -14.56 13.41
CA ASN A 188 14.46 -14.85 14.41
C ASN A 188 15.43 -15.96 13.96
N LEU A 189 15.02 -16.83 13.03
CA LEU A 189 15.92 -17.81 12.42
C LEU A 189 16.97 -17.15 11.53
N PHE A 190 16.73 -15.91 11.10
CA PHE A 190 17.68 -15.06 10.35
C PHE A 190 18.66 -14.31 11.26
N SER A 191 18.65 -14.56 12.58
CA SER A 191 19.67 -14.01 13.46
C SER A 191 21.04 -14.63 13.14
N LYS A 192 22.10 -13.82 13.20
CA LYS A 192 23.47 -14.26 12.91
C LYS A 192 23.76 -15.53 13.69
N ASP A 193 24.32 -16.53 13.00
CA ASP A 193 24.83 -17.72 13.63
C ASP A 193 25.97 -17.34 14.59
N TRP A 194 25.66 -17.30 15.89
CA TRP A 194 26.64 -17.06 16.94
C TRP A 194 27.53 -18.27 17.21
N SER A 195 27.21 -19.44 16.63
CA SER A 195 27.99 -20.66 16.79
C SER A 195 29.40 -20.48 16.26
N ALA A 196 29.57 -19.73 15.16
CA ALA A 196 30.89 -19.42 14.60
C ALA A 196 31.76 -18.62 15.59
N ASN A 197 31.21 -17.56 16.19
CA ASN A 197 31.90 -16.76 17.21
C ASN A 197 32.16 -17.55 18.50
N TYR A 198 31.22 -18.41 18.88
CA TYR A 198 31.39 -19.29 20.04
C TYR A 198 32.53 -20.29 19.80
N ILE A 199 32.56 -20.97 18.64
CA ILE A 199 33.63 -21.91 18.24
C ILE A 199 35.00 -21.21 18.24
N GLU A 200 35.09 -19.97 17.75
CA GLU A 200 36.33 -19.17 17.85
C GLU A 200 36.73 -18.90 19.32
N SER A 201 35.76 -18.60 20.20
CA SER A 201 36.04 -18.28 21.62
C SER A 201 36.46 -19.47 22.49
N ILE A 202 36.19 -20.71 22.07
CA ILE A 202 36.65 -21.95 22.74
C ILE A 202 37.92 -22.53 22.08
N GLY A 203 38.42 -21.87 21.02
CA GLY A 203 39.65 -22.25 20.31
C GLY A 203 40.94 -21.58 20.81
N GLU A 204 40.86 -20.69 21.81
CA GLU A 204 41.99 -20.16 22.61
C GLU A 204 42.13 -20.94 23.93
#